data_AF-A0AAV0TS84-F1
#
_entry.id   AF-A0AAV0TS84-F1
#
_cell.length_a   1.000
_cell.length_b   1.000
_cell.length_c   1.000
_cell.angle_alpha   90.00
_cell.angle_beta   90.00
_cell.angle_gamma   90.00
#
_symmetry.space_group_name_H-M   'P 1'
#
loop_
_entity.id
_entity.type
_entity.pdbx_description
1 polymer ?
#
loop_
_entity_poly.entity_id
_entity_poly.type
_entity_poly.pdbx_seq_one_letter_code
_entity_poly.pdbx_strand_id
1 'polypeptide(L)'
;MLDVLLIPGLDRRLLSVGKLAERGLNVEFERTSCIIWNINQATASGKKVGKAYILECQQETARYVEYSDVDSNYDLWHARMGHLNKDALEKTQRVTTGIPITNFKTKALSSGCLKGKQTVTQFPSHSQTKTSRVLELVHTDLMGPMKTRSIGGAKYVLNFVDDYSNGESASSVYALTTALSL
;
A
#
# COMPACT_ATOMS: atom_id res chain seq x y z
N MET A 1 -20.36 -4.31 -1.35
CA MET A 1 -20.96 -5.64 -1.56
C MET A 1 -19.85 -6.62 -1.33
N LEU A 2 -19.77 -7.23 -0.15
CA LEU A 2 -18.68 -8.12 0.27
C LEU A 2 -19.32 -9.47 0.58
N ASP A 3 -18.68 -10.53 0.07
CA ASP A 3 -19.06 -11.96 0.09
C ASP A 3 -20.04 -12.43 -1.00
N VAL A 4 -19.48 -13.08 -2.03
CA VAL A 4 -20.23 -13.81 -3.07
C VAL A 4 -19.69 -15.24 -3.13
N LEU A 5 -20.57 -16.21 -2.91
CA LEU A 5 -20.26 -17.63 -3.07
C LEU A 5 -20.24 -17.96 -4.58
N LEU A 6 -19.07 -18.21 -5.15
CA LEU A 6 -18.96 -18.62 -6.56
C LEU A 6 -19.21 -20.12 -6.68
N ILE A 7 -20.29 -20.51 -7.35
CA ILE A 7 -20.59 -21.90 -7.69
C ILE A 7 -20.12 -22.13 -9.14
N PRO A 8 -19.07 -22.93 -9.38
CA PRO A 8 -18.60 -23.23 -10.73
C PRO A 8 -19.70 -23.91 -11.55
N GLY A 9 -20.02 -23.35 -12.72
CA GLY A 9 -21.06 -23.87 -13.63
C GLY A 9 -22.40 -23.14 -13.57
N LEU A 10 -22.58 -22.20 -12.63
CA LEU A 10 -23.74 -21.33 -12.63
C LEU A 10 -23.47 -20.09 -13.50
N ASP A 11 -24.08 -20.02 -14.68
CA ASP A 11 -23.90 -18.94 -15.65
C ASP A 11 -24.68 -17.65 -15.30
N ARG A 12 -25.45 -17.67 -14.19
CA ARG A 12 -26.33 -16.57 -13.76
C ARG A 12 -26.16 -16.22 -12.28
N ARG A 13 -26.39 -14.95 -11.95
CA ARG A 13 -26.38 -14.47 -10.56
C ARG A 13 -27.72 -14.82 -9.90
N LEU A 14 -27.67 -15.42 -8.71
CA LEU A 14 -28.87 -15.66 -7.90
C LEU A 14 -29.13 -14.48 -6.99
N LEU A 15 -30.41 -14.16 -6.80
CA LEU A 15 -30.85 -13.11 -5.88
C LEU A 15 -31.65 -13.75 -4.75
N SER A 16 -31.20 -13.54 -3.50
CA SER A 16 -31.88 -14.09 -2.32
C SER A 16 -33.10 -13.25 -1.96
N VAL A 17 -34.29 -13.84 -2.05
CA VAL A 17 -35.56 -13.21 -1.64
C VAL A 17 -35.53 -12.84 -0.15
N GLY A 18 -34.98 -13.70 0.71
CA GLY A 18 -34.86 -13.41 2.14
C GLY A 18 -34.02 -12.16 2.43
N LYS A 19 -32.92 -11.96 1.69
CA LYS A 19 -32.10 -10.75 1.83
C LYS A 19 -32.75 -9.49 1.28
N LEU A 20 -33.66 -9.61 0.30
CA LEU A 20 -34.47 -8.48 -0.15
C LEU A 20 -35.50 -8.09 0.92
N ALA A 21 -36.16 -9.08 1.52
CA ALA A 21 -37.13 -8.86 2.59
C ALA A 21 -36.50 -8.19 3.83
N GLU A 22 -35.30 -8.62 4.25
CA GLU A 22 -34.54 -7.97 5.33
C GLU A 22 -34.22 -6.49 5.04
N ARG A 23 -34.14 -6.10 3.76
CA ARG A 23 -33.92 -4.71 3.32
C ARG A 23 -35.21 -3.92 3.14
N GLY A 24 -36.36 -4.48 3.51
CA GLY A 24 -37.67 -3.83 3.38
C GLY A 24 -38.23 -3.83 1.96
N LEU A 25 -37.73 -4.70 1.07
CA LEU A 25 -38.25 -4.85 -0.28
C LEU A 25 -39.27 -5.99 -0.33
N ASN A 26 -40.35 -5.79 -1.06
CA ASN A 26 -41.37 -6.81 -1.28
C ASN A 26 -41.17 -7.46 -2.65
N VAL A 27 -41.26 -8.78 -2.72
CA VAL A 27 -41.16 -9.54 -3.97
C VAL A 27 -42.47 -10.26 -4.23
N GLU A 28 -43.11 -9.93 -5.34
CA GLU A 28 -44.39 -10.49 -5.76
C GLU A 28 -44.18 -11.42 -6.97
N PHE A 29 -44.71 -12.64 -6.88
CA PHE A 29 -44.60 -13.65 -7.93
C PHE A 29 -45.96 -13.94 -8.54
N GLU A 30 -46.05 -13.79 -9.85
CA GLU A 30 -47.19 -14.17 -10.66
C GLU A 30 -46.87 -15.43 -11.48
N ARG A 31 -47.86 -15.96 -12.21
CA ARG A 31 -47.69 -17.17 -13.03
C ARG A 31 -46.58 -17.02 -14.08
N THR A 32 -46.41 -15.82 -14.63
CA THR A 32 -45.51 -15.51 -15.75
C THR A 32 -44.46 -14.44 -15.45
N SER A 33 -44.59 -13.75 -14.32
CA SER A 33 -43.86 -12.51 -14.01
C SER A 33 -43.48 -12.45 -12.54
N CYS A 34 -42.49 -11.65 -12.19
CA CYS A 34 -42.27 -11.21 -10.82
C CYS A 34 -41.95 -9.72 -10.77
N ILE A 35 -42.28 -9.06 -9.66
CA ILE A 35 -42.03 -7.64 -9.45
C ILE A 35 -41.38 -7.45 -8.07
N ILE A 36 -40.36 -6.61 -8.01
CA ILE A 36 -39.71 -6.18 -6.77
C ILE A 36 -40.14 -4.75 -6.48
N TRP A 37 -40.79 -4.56 -5.35
CA TRP A 37 -41.31 -3.29 -4.87
C TRP A 37 -40.42 -2.71 -3.77
N ASN A 38 -40.12 -1.42 -3.89
CA ASN A 38 -39.61 -0.60 -2.81
C ASN A 38 -40.73 0.35 -2.37
N ILE A 39 -41.37 0.04 -1.24
CA ILE A 39 -42.55 0.74 -0.72
C ILE A 39 -43.69 0.71 -1.76
N ASN A 40 -43.77 1.71 -2.65
CA ASN A 40 -44.80 1.82 -3.70
C ASN A 40 -44.20 1.98 -5.11
N GLN A 41 -42.89 1.80 -5.27
CA GLN A 41 -42.20 1.93 -6.56
C GLN A 41 -41.67 0.57 -7.02
N ALA A 42 -42.13 0.13 -8.20
CA ALA A 42 -41.57 -1.04 -8.86
C ALA A 42 -40.10 -0.73 -9.23
N THR A 43 -39.17 -1.42 -8.57
CA THR A 43 -37.72 -1.20 -8.74
C THR A 43 -37.13 -2.16 -9.77
N ALA A 44 -37.71 -3.35 -9.90
CA ALA A 44 -37.33 -4.31 -10.92
C ALA A 44 -38.52 -5.22 -11.28
N SER A 45 -38.51 -5.75 -12.49
CA SER A 45 -39.44 -6.78 -12.92
C SER A 45 -38.69 -7.94 -13.54
N GLY A 46 -39.32 -9.11 -13.60
CA GLY A 46 -38.76 -10.30 -14.21
C GLY A 46 -39.82 -11.16 -14.88
N LYS A 47 -39.39 -12.02 -15.79
CA LYS A 47 -40.23 -12.99 -16.49
C LYS A 47 -39.85 -14.40 -16.12
N LYS A 48 -40.84 -15.29 -16.09
CA LYS A 48 -40.61 -16.70 -15.84
C LYS A 48 -40.04 -17.38 -17.08
N VAL A 49 -38.86 -17.98 -16.95
CA VAL A 49 -38.20 -18.78 -17.98
C VAL A 49 -37.89 -20.16 -17.40
N GLY A 50 -38.61 -21.17 -17.89
CA GLY A 50 -38.57 -22.51 -17.31
C GLY A 50 -39.06 -22.53 -15.85
N LYS A 51 -38.18 -22.95 -14.93
CA LYS A 51 -38.48 -23.02 -13.48
C LYS A 51 -38.00 -21.79 -12.70
N ALA A 52 -37.36 -20.82 -13.36
CA ALA A 52 -36.79 -19.64 -12.72
C ALA A 52 -37.48 -18.35 -13.18
N TYR A 53 -37.45 -17.32 -12.34
CA TYR A 53 -37.81 -15.95 -12.71
C TYR A 53 -36.54 -15.18 -13.01
N ILE A 54 -36.41 -14.68 -14.24
CA ILE A 54 -35.26 -13.93 -14.71
C ILE A 54 -35.64 -12.45 -14.64
N LEU A 55 -34.93 -11.69 -13.81
CA LEU A 55 -35.11 -10.25 -13.73
C LEU A 55 -34.66 -9.60 -15.04
N GLU A 56 -35.57 -8.85 -15.65
CA GLU A 56 -35.27 -7.90 -16.72
C GLU A 56 -34.70 -6.64 -16.07
N CYS A 57 -33.49 -6.76 -15.51
CA CYS A 57 -32.69 -5.56 -15.40
C CYS A 57 -32.37 -5.15 -16.84
N GLN A 58 -32.68 -3.90 -17.19
CA GLN A 58 -31.75 -3.22 -18.08
C GLN A 58 -30.40 -3.40 -17.39
N GLN A 59 -29.60 -4.33 -17.90
CA GLN A 59 -28.20 -4.03 -17.97
C GLN A 59 -28.22 -2.68 -18.70
N GLU A 60 -28.00 -1.59 -17.95
CA GLU A 60 -26.91 -0.73 -18.40
C GLU A 60 -25.87 -1.75 -18.79
N THR A 61 -25.76 -2.01 -20.11
CA THR A 61 -24.76 -2.89 -20.69
C THR A 61 -23.60 -2.66 -19.80
N ALA A 62 -23.16 -3.70 -19.07
CA ALA A 62 -21.97 -3.55 -18.25
C ALA A 62 -21.03 -2.90 -19.23
N ARG A 63 -20.77 -1.60 -19.02
CA ARG A 63 -19.93 -0.89 -19.93
C ARG A 63 -18.63 -1.60 -19.55
N TYR A 64 -18.29 -2.65 -20.30
CA TYR A 64 -17.16 -2.48 -21.17
C TYR A 64 -17.34 -1.10 -21.74
N VAL A 65 -16.85 -0.13 -20.97
CA VAL A 65 -15.97 0.84 -21.50
C VAL A 65 -14.95 -0.06 -22.20
N GLU A 66 -15.28 -0.51 -23.43
CA GLU A 66 -14.40 -0.17 -24.52
C GLU A 66 -14.08 1.28 -24.22
N TYR A 67 -12.94 1.48 -23.57
CA TYR A 67 -12.29 2.76 -23.56
C TYR A 67 -12.00 2.95 -25.03
N SER A 68 -13.03 3.39 -25.77
CA SER A 68 -12.99 3.81 -27.16
C SER A 68 -12.12 5.06 -27.31
N ASP A 69 -11.57 5.53 -26.18
CA ASP A 69 -10.38 6.32 -26.09
C ASP A 69 -9.57 5.76 -24.91
N VAL A 70 -8.60 4.87 -25.16
CA VAL A 70 -7.74 4.33 -24.09
C VAL A 70 -6.94 5.51 -23.55
N ASP A 71 -7.41 6.09 -22.44
CA ASP A 71 -6.85 7.32 -21.88
C ASP A 71 -5.34 7.14 -21.71
N SER A 72 -4.58 7.82 -22.58
CA SER A 72 -3.11 7.84 -22.61
C SER A 72 -2.53 8.72 -21.50
N ASN A 73 -3.36 9.07 -20.52
CA ASN A 73 -2.93 9.77 -19.33
C ASN A 73 -1.98 8.90 -18.48
N TYR A 74 -0.74 9.37 -18.37
CA TYR A 74 0.28 8.75 -17.56
C TYR A 74 -0.14 8.61 -16.09
N ASP A 75 -0.79 9.62 -15.50
CA ASP A 75 -1.11 9.63 -14.06
C ASP A 75 -2.10 8.52 -13.69
N LEU A 76 -3.04 8.24 -14.59
CA LEU A 76 -4.02 7.18 -14.42
C LEU A 76 -3.35 5.80 -14.42
N TRP A 77 -2.49 5.52 -15.39
CA TRP A 77 -1.78 4.25 -15.49
C TRP A 77 -0.70 4.09 -14.42
N HIS A 78 -0.02 5.17 -14.06
CA HIS A 78 0.87 5.23 -12.90
C HIS A 78 0.14 4.78 -11.63
N ALA A 79 -1.05 5.30 -11.34
CA ALA A 79 -1.84 4.90 -10.18
C ALA A 79 -2.35 3.45 -10.28
N ARG A 80 -2.92 3.04 -11.42
CA ARG A 80 -3.44 1.68 -11.65
C ARG A 80 -2.38 0.59 -11.45
N MET A 81 -1.14 0.88 -11.85
CA MET A 81 -0.04 -0.08 -11.76
C MET A 81 0.65 -0.08 -10.39
N GLY A 82 0.21 0.74 -9.43
CA GLY A 82 0.84 0.81 -8.11
C GLY A 82 2.04 1.75 -8.06
N HIS A 83 1.93 2.91 -8.71
CA HIS A 83 2.90 4.00 -8.66
C HIS A 83 4.28 3.68 -9.26
N LEU A 84 4.30 2.92 -10.36
CA LEU A 84 5.52 2.63 -11.13
C LEU A 84 6.22 3.92 -11.58
N ASN A 85 7.55 3.89 -11.66
CA ASN A 85 8.27 4.98 -12.34
C ASN A 85 8.02 4.92 -13.86
N LYS A 86 8.36 6.00 -14.56
CA LYS A 86 8.18 6.13 -16.00
C LYS A 86 8.78 4.96 -16.77
N ASP A 87 10.04 4.63 -16.51
CA ASP A 87 10.76 3.58 -17.24
C ASP A 87 10.13 2.19 -17.04
N ALA A 88 9.64 1.89 -15.83
CA ALA A 88 8.96 0.64 -15.53
C ALA A 88 7.60 0.57 -16.23
N LEU A 89 6.86 1.68 -16.28
CA LEU A 89 5.60 1.74 -17.02
C LEU A 89 5.85 1.55 -18.53
N GLU A 90 6.87 2.20 -19.10
CA GLU A 90 7.26 2.06 -20.50
C GLU A 90 7.70 0.62 -20.83
N LYS A 91 8.47 -0.03 -19.95
CA LYS A 91 8.83 -1.44 -20.11
C LYS A 91 7.60 -2.33 -20.09
N THR A 92 6.65 -2.08 -19.18
CA THR A 92 5.41 -2.85 -19.06
C THR A 92 4.54 -2.70 -20.30
N GLN A 93 4.44 -1.49 -20.85
CA GLN A 93 3.74 -1.20 -22.11
C GLN A 93 4.29 -1.98 -23.30
N ARG A 94 5.62 -2.22 -23.34
CA ARG A 94 6.24 -2.98 -24.44
C ARG A 94 5.97 -4.48 -24.39
N VAL A 95 5.64 -5.02 -23.22
CA VAL A 95 5.49 -6.47 -22.99
C VAL A 95 4.05 -6.91 -22.71
N THR A 96 3.10 -5.97 -22.71
CA THR A 96 1.69 -6.22 -22.38
C THR A 96 0.78 -5.67 -23.47
N THR A 97 -0.32 -6.35 -23.78
CA THR A 97 -1.36 -5.85 -24.67
C THR A 97 -2.45 -5.14 -23.85
N GLY A 98 -2.95 -4.00 -24.34
CA GLY A 98 -4.07 -3.26 -23.71
C GLY A 98 -3.72 -2.07 -22.82
N ILE A 99 -2.43 -1.75 -22.64
CA ILE A 99 -1.99 -0.49 -22.04
C ILE A 99 -1.68 0.50 -23.18
N PRO A 100 -2.29 1.70 -23.22
CA PRO A 100 -2.01 2.68 -24.26
C PRO A 100 -0.61 3.25 -24.06
N ILE A 101 -0.03 3.78 -25.13
CA ILE A 101 1.18 4.60 -25.04
C ILE A 101 0.82 5.87 -24.29
N THR A 102 1.37 6.05 -23.10
CA THR A 102 1.06 7.20 -22.25
C THR A 102 1.97 8.39 -22.55
N ASN A 103 1.39 9.58 -22.68
CA ASN A 103 2.17 10.81 -22.85
C ASN A 103 2.64 11.32 -21.49
N PHE A 104 3.92 11.10 -21.16
CA PHE A 104 4.51 11.63 -19.93
C PHE A 104 4.68 13.15 -20.03
N LYS A 105 3.82 13.90 -19.33
CA LYS A 105 4.05 15.33 -19.06
C LYS A 105 4.76 15.43 -17.71
N THR A 106 5.96 16.00 -17.70
CA THR A 106 6.89 16.15 -16.56
C THR A 106 6.33 16.81 -15.29
N LYS A 107 5.08 17.29 -15.29
CA LYS A 107 4.54 18.20 -14.27
C LYS A 107 3.81 17.55 -13.10
N ALA A 108 3.49 16.25 -13.13
CA ALA A 108 2.59 15.64 -12.15
C ALA A 108 3.14 14.35 -11.55
N LEU A 109 4.39 14.35 -11.06
CA LEU A 109 4.74 13.33 -10.07
C LEU A 109 3.87 13.58 -8.84
N SER A 110 3.04 12.60 -8.47
CA SER A 110 2.15 12.73 -7.31
C SER A 110 2.97 12.99 -6.03
N SER A 111 2.50 13.91 -5.19
CA SER A 111 3.20 14.30 -3.95
C SER A 111 3.54 13.10 -3.05
N GLY A 112 2.66 12.09 -3.02
CA GLY A 112 2.88 10.83 -2.31
C GLY A 112 4.05 10.02 -2.85
N CYS A 113 4.21 9.93 -4.17
CA CYS A 113 5.33 9.21 -4.80
C CYS A 113 6.67 9.88 -4.54
N LEU A 114 6.73 11.21 -4.59
CA LEU A 114 7.96 11.91 -4.25
C LEU A 114 8.35 11.61 -2.80
N LYS A 115 7.40 11.73 -1.87
CA LYS A 115 7.67 11.50 -0.45
C LYS A 115 8.05 10.04 -0.15
N GLY A 116 7.42 9.08 -0.81
CA GLY A 116 7.71 7.65 -0.64
C GLY A 116 9.01 7.19 -1.30
N LYS A 117 9.44 7.86 -2.38
CA LYS A 117 10.72 7.57 -3.07
C LYS A 117 11.85 8.52 -2.65
N GLN A 118 11.57 9.48 -1.76
CA GLN A 118 12.57 10.40 -1.27
C GLN A 118 13.62 9.61 -0.49
N THR A 119 14.84 9.60 -1.02
CA THR A 119 16.00 9.16 -0.25
C THR A 119 16.32 10.22 0.79
N VAL A 120 17.03 9.83 1.85
CA VAL A 120 17.59 10.78 2.81
C VAL A 120 18.37 11.85 2.02
N THR A 121 18.15 13.12 2.36
CA THR A 121 18.91 14.23 1.78
C THR A 121 20.39 14.00 2.02
N GLN A 122 21.26 14.49 1.12
CA GLN A 122 22.69 14.36 1.32
C GLN A 122 23.08 14.89 2.71
N PHE A 123 23.81 14.06 3.46
CA PHE A 123 24.40 14.51 4.70
C PHE A 123 25.42 15.61 4.40
N PRO A 124 25.51 16.66 5.23
CA PRO A 124 26.57 17.64 5.11
C PRO A 124 27.94 16.95 5.06
N SER A 125 28.86 17.46 4.25
CA SER A 125 30.22 16.89 4.16
C SER A 125 31.02 17.04 5.46
N HIS A 126 30.60 17.94 6.34
CA HIS A 126 31.24 18.22 7.63
C HIS A 126 30.19 18.47 8.70
N SER A 127 30.54 18.19 9.96
CA SER A 127 29.72 18.56 11.12
C SER A 127 29.48 20.08 11.15
N GLN A 128 28.25 20.47 11.48
CA GLN A 128 27.91 21.88 11.74
C GLN A 128 28.32 22.31 13.15
N THR A 129 28.53 21.35 14.04
CA THR A 129 29.05 21.58 15.39
C THR A 129 30.57 21.58 15.33
N LYS A 130 31.19 22.66 15.83
CA LYS A 130 32.64 22.75 16.04
C LYS A 130 32.90 22.98 17.51
N THR A 131 33.62 22.08 18.16
CA THR A 131 34.15 22.32 19.50
C THR A 131 35.32 23.30 19.48
N SER A 132 35.44 24.10 20.53
CA SER A 132 36.47 25.12 20.75
C SER A 132 37.48 24.75 21.84
N ARG A 133 37.14 23.78 22.72
CA ARG A 133 38.00 23.31 23.80
C ARG A 133 37.84 21.81 24.07
N VAL A 134 38.86 21.23 24.70
CA VAL A 134 38.88 19.83 25.17
C VAL A 134 37.71 19.57 26.14
N LEU A 135 37.05 18.41 25.99
CA LEU A 135 35.88 17.95 26.75
C LEU A 135 34.63 18.83 26.59
N GLU A 136 34.55 19.66 25.55
CA GLU A 136 33.32 20.40 25.22
C GLU A 136 32.21 19.49 24.71
N LEU A 137 32.57 18.47 23.92
CA LEU A 137 31.67 17.44 23.44
C LEU A 137 32.38 16.08 23.47
N VAL A 138 31.78 15.11 24.15
CA VAL A 138 32.29 13.74 24.24
C VAL A 138 31.25 12.80 23.65
N HIS A 139 31.65 12.05 22.63
CA HIS A 139 30.86 10.97 22.06
C HIS A 139 31.10 9.71 22.89
N THR A 140 30.03 9.05 23.31
CA THR A 140 30.11 7.80 24.08
C THR A 140 29.37 6.70 23.35
N ASP A 141 30.04 5.56 23.17
CA ASP A 141 29.44 4.37 22.53
C ASP A 141 29.66 3.12 23.39
N LEU A 142 28.64 2.26 23.46
CA LEU A 142 28.66 1.01 24.20
C LEU A 142 28.55 -0.16 23.22
N MET A 143 29.66 -0.88 23.09
CA MET A 143 29.75 -2.05 22.23
C MET A 143 29.53 -3.33 23.05
N GLY A 144 28.50 -4.12 22.75
CA GLY A 144 28.28 -5.44 23.35
C GLY A 144 26.80 -5.84 23.46
N PRO A 145 26.50 -7.04 24.02
CA PRO A 145 27.43 -8.01 24.60
C PRO A 145 28.25 -8.78 23.55
N MET A 146 29.54 -8.90 23.78
CA MET A 146 30.45 -9.71 22.96
C MET A 146 30.21 -11.20 23.15
N LYS A 147 30.31 -11.97 22.05
CA LYS A 147 30.21 -13.43 22.07
C LYS A 147 31.31 -14.06 22.94
N THR A 148 32.51 -13.52 22.87
CA THR A 148 33.69 -13.97 23.62
C THR A 148 33.97 -12.97 24.74
N ARG A 149 34.24 -13.47 25.95
CA ARG A 149 34.65 -12.63 27.08
C ARG A 149 36.10 -12.19 26.91
N SER A 150 36.44 -10.99 27.38
CA SER A 150 37.86 -10.61 27.54
C SER A 150 38.54 -11.49 28.59
N ILE A 151 39.87 -11.41 28.67
CA ILE A 151 40.66 -12.09 29.72
C ILE A 151 40.16 -11.67 31.12
N GLY A 152 39.72 -10.42 31.30
CA GLY A 152 39.13 -9.90 32.54
C GLY A 152 37.65 -10.23 32.74
N GLY A 153 37.06 -11.09 31.91
CA GLY A 153 35.66 -11.52 32.02
C GLY A 153 34.62 -10.55 31.45
N ALA A 154 35.05 -9.39 30.93
CA ALA A 154 34.18 -8.36 30.40
C ALA A 154 33.46 -8.82 29.12
N LYS A 155 32.24 -8.29 28.91
CA LYS A 155 31.43 -8.54 27.72
C LYS A 155 31.07 -7.26 26.96
N TYR A 156 31.36 -6.11 27.53
CA TYR A 156 31.04 -4.83 26.92
C TYR A 156 32.28 -3.96 26.91
N VAL A 157 32.32 -3.07 25.92
CA VAL A 157 33.34 -2.04 25.78
C VAL A 157 32.63 -0.70 25.74
N LEU A 158 32.95 0.19 26.68
CA LEU A 158 32.49 1.58 26.69
C LEU A 158 33.61 2.46 26.15
N ASN A 159 33.33 3.21 25.09
CA ASN A 159 34.28 4.12 24.45
C ASN A 159 33.87 5.56 24.70
N PHE A 160 34.83 6.40 25.07
CA PHE A 160 34.69 7.85 25.15
C PHE A 160 35.63 8.50 24.14
N VAL A 161 35.10 9.35 23.26
CA VAL A 161 35.87 10.09 22.27
C VAL A 161 35.55 11.57 22.40
N ASP A 162 36.56 12.37 22.73
CA ASP A 162 36.48 13.82 22.71
C ASP A 162 36.50 14.36 21.27
N ASP A 163 35.52 15.19 20.93
CA ASP A 163 35.31 15.75 19.58
C ASP A 163 36.45 16.72 19.21
N TYR A 164 36.93 17.53 20.15
CA TYR A 164 37.94 18.56 19.90
C TYR A 164 39.31 17.98 19.57
N SER A 165 39.72 16.95 20.28
CA SER A 165 41.01 16.28 20.06
C SER A 165 41.00 15.27 18.91
N ASN A 166 39.88 15.12 18.18
CA ASN A 166 39.71 14.19 17.06
C ASN A 166 40.17 12.74 17.37
N GLY A 167 40.03 12.31 18.63
CA GLY A 167 40.45 10.97 19.07
C GLY A 167 41.95 10.80 19.31
N GLU A 168 42.80 11.80 19.06
CA GLU A 168 44.25 11.73 19.25
C GLU A 168 44.65 11.76 20.74
N SER A 169 43.84 12.38 21.61
CA SER A 169 44.25 12.67 22.99
C SER A 169 43.39 12.07 24.11
N ALA A 170 42.18 11.56 23.83
CA ALA A 170 41.28 11.10 24.89
C ALA A 170 40.31 9.98 24.46
N SER A 171 40.82 8.95 23.79
CA SER A 171 40.06 7.70 23.60
C SER A 171 40.26 6.81 24.83
N SER A 172 39.29 6.77 25.74
CA SER A 172 39.33 5.86 26.90
C SER A 172 38.38 4.69 26.68
N VAL A 173 38.94 3.48 26.77
CA VAL A 173 38.24 2.22 26.52
C VAL A 173 38.10 1.46 27.83
N TYR A 174 36.87 1.30 28.32
CA TYR A 174 36.58 0.55 29.54
C TYR A 174 35.95 -0.79 29.22
N ALA A 175 36.55 -1.86 29.77
CA ALA A 175 35.99 -3.20 29.71
C ALA A 175 35.03 -3.41 30.90
N LEU A 176 33.74 -3.62 30.62
CA LEU A 176 32.73 -3.79 31.66
C LEU A 176 32.35 -5.28 31.80
N THR A 177 32.53 -5.79 33.01
CA THR A 177 32.00 -7.09 33.44
C THR A 177 30.63 -6.85 34.06
N THR A 178 29.62 -7.58 33.61
CA THR A 178 28.23 -7.43 34.08
C THR A 178 28.17 -7.58 35.60
N ALA A 179 28.00 -6.47 36.31
CA ALA A 179 27.69 -6.42 37.74
C ALA A 179 26.92 -5.13 38.06
N LEU A 180 25.85 -4.86 37.31
CA LEU A 180 24.78 -3.95 37.73
C LEU A 180 23.46 -4.66 37.43
N SER A 181 23.08 -5.55 38.34
CA SER A 181 21.66 -5.85 38.56
C SER A 181 21.12 -4.67 39.37
N LEU A 182 20.40 -3.77 38.71
CA LEU A 182 19.45 -2.88 39.38
C LEU A 182 18.22 -3.69 39.79
#